data_AF-A0A319CSE6-F1
#
_entry.id   AF-A0A319CSE6-F1
#
_cell.length_a   1.000
_cell.length_b   1.000
_cell.length_c   1.000
_cell.angle_alpha   90.00
_cell.angle_beta   90.00
_cell.angle_gamma   90.00
#
_symmetry.space_group_name_H-M   'P 1'
#
loop_
_entity.id
_entity.type
_entity.pdbx_description
1 polymer ?
#
loop_
_entity_poly.entity_id
_entity_poly.type
_entity_poly.pdbx_seq_one_letter_code
_entity_poly.pdbx_strand_id
1 'polypeptide(L)'
;PTCGICNPLSGQNHCDVTTSCINTGTRFHCACRAGYKASPNNNDITKQFRLNVPGYQFLVFTPEATQCNTLCDNPYGASPQLCAEVPLYNGCA
;
A
#
# COMPACT_ATOMS: atom_id res chain seq x y z
N PRO A 1 11.28 4.31 2.15
CA PRO A 1 10.57 3.01 2.35
C PRO A 1 11.05 2.02 1.29
N THR A 2 10.97 0.71 1.57
CA THR A 2 11.25 -0.33 0.56
C THR A 2 9.96 -0.67 -0.16
N CYS A 3 9.96 -0.58 -1.49
CA CYS A 3 8.79 -0.96 -2.26
C CYS A 3 8.69 -2.46 -2.46
N GLY A 4 7.54 -3.05 -2.15
CA GLY A 4 7.20 -4.37 -2.66
C GLY A 4 7.00 -4.25 -4.17
N ILE A 5 7.76 -5.01 -4.95
CA ILE A 5 7.62 -5.10 -6.39
C ILE A 5 6.83 -6.36 -6.68
N CYS A 6 5.87 -6.29 -7.59
CA CYS A 6 5.05 -7.44 -7.95
C CYS A 6 5.02 -7.67 -9.45
N ASN A 7 4.84 -8.92 -9.86
CA ASN A 7 4.59 -9.26 -11.24
C ASN A 7 3.07 -9.49 -11.45
N PRO A 8 2.41 -8.83 -12.40
CA PRO A 8 0.99 -9.06 -12.66
C PRO A 8 0.69 -10.47 -13.23
N LEU A 9 1.70 -11.25 -13.61
CA LEU A 9 1.54 -12.64 -14.02
C LEU A 9 1.14 -13.54 -12.85
N SER A 10 0.14 -14.39 -13.10
CA SER A 10 -0.34 -15.38 -12.12
C SER A 10 0.80 -16.28 -11.65
N GLY A 11 0.90 -16.47 -10.32
CA GLY A 11 1.96 -17.24 -9.68
C GLY A 11 3.29 -16.51 -9.46
N GLN A 12 3.45 -15.28 -9.96
CA GLN A 12 4.69 -14.48 -9.80
C GLN A 12 4.45 -13.17 -9.02
N ASN A 13 3.24 -12.99 -8.47
CA ASN A 13 2.83 -11.72 -7.87
C ASN A 13 3.59 -11.38 -6.59
N HIS A 14 3.85 -12.39 -5.76
CA HIS A 14 4.60 -12.32 -4.49
C HIS A 14 4.03 -11.35 -3.43
N CYS A 15 2.99 -10.57 -3.74
CA CYS A 15 2.22 -9.88 -2.74
C CYS A 15 1.37 -10.86 -1.92
N ASP A 16 1.00 -10.46 -0.70
CA ASP A 16 0.06 -11.23 0.11
C ASP A 16 -1.36 -11.17 -0.47
N VAL A 17 -2.17 -12.20 -0.24
CA VAL A 17 -3.56 -12.29 -0.75
C VAL A 17 -4.47 -11.15 -0.27
N THR A 18 -4.11 -10.48 0.82
CA THR A 18 -4.85 -9.33 1.36
C THR A 18 -4.48 -8.00 0.69
N THR A 19 -3.55 -8.04 -0.24
CA THR A 19 -3.07 -6.89 -1.00
C THR A 19 -3.45 -7.00 -2.48
N SER A 20 -3.09 -5.99 -3.26
CA SER A 20 -3.30 -5.93 -4.69
C SER A 20 -2.03 -5.43 -5.36
N CYS A 21 -1.77 -5.94 -6.56
CA CYS A 21 -0.63 -5.52 -7.37
C CYS A 21 -1.07 -4.39 -8.31
N ILE A 22 -0.55 -3.19 -8.05
CA ILE A 22 -0.99 -1.94 -8.67
C ILE A 22 0.09 -1.42 -9.60
N ASN A 23 -0.30 -1.06 -10.83
CA ASN A 23 0.57 -0.35 -11.75
C ASN A 23 0.63 1.15 -11.39
N THR A 24 1.79 1.63 -10.97
CA THR A 24 2.03 3.05 -10.67
C THR A 24 2.53 3.84 -11.89
N GLY A 25 2.46 3.26 -13.08
CA GLY A 25 2.90 3.82 -14.35
C GLY A 25 4.32 3.41 -14.72
N THR A 26 5.23 3.37 -13.75
CA THR A 26 6.64 2.97 -13.96
C THR A 26 6.90 1.52 -13.59
N ARG A 27 6.26 1.02 -12.53
CA ARG A 27 6.42 -0.33 -11.97
C ARG A 27 5.13 -0.80 -11.33
N PHE A 28 5.11 -2.08 -10.98
CA PHE A 28 4.02 -2.69 -10.25
C PHE A 28 4.41 -2.83 -8.78
N HIS A 29 3.51 -2.45 -7.88
CA HIS A 29 3.74 -2.48 -6.45
C HIS A 29 2.63 -3.16 -5.67
N CYS A 30 2.99 -3.78 -4.55
CA CYS A 30 2.03 -4.31 -3.59
C CYS A 30 1.40 -3.16 -2.79
N ALA A 31 0.07 -3.10 -2.78
CA ALA A 31 -0.68 -2.15 -1.97
C ALA A 31 -1.87 -2.82 -1.29
N CYS A 32 -2.16 -2.42 -0.06
CA CYS A 32 -3.36 -2.82 0.65
C CYS A 32 -4.62 -2.42 -0.14
N ARG A 33 -5.70 -3.20 0.04
CA ARG A 33 -7.05 -2.80 -0.41
C ARG A 33 -7.43 -1.46 0.23
N ALA A 34 -8.23 -0.65 -0.48
CA ALA A 34 -8.69 0.63 0.03
C ALA A 34 -9.34 0.49 1.43
N GLY A 35 -8.96 1.36 2.37
CA GLY A 35 -9.45 1.33 3.75
C GLY A 35 -8.69 0.36 4.68
N TYR A 36 -7.69 -0.36 4.17
CA TYR A 36 -6.83 -1.26 4.96
C TYR A 36 -5.37 -0.79 4.99
N LYS A 37 -4.70 -1.13 6.09
CA LYS A 37 -3.28 -0.91 6.37
C LYS A 37 -2.62 -2.19 6.92
N ALA A 38 -1.29 -2.23 6.92
CA ALA A 38 -0.54 -3.43 7.30
C ALA A 38 -0.25 -3.52 8.80
N SER A 39 -0.27 -2.39 9.51
CA SER A 39 0.10 -2.32 10.92
C SER A 39 -0.74 -1.28 11.66
N PRO A 40 -1.09 -1.53 12.94
CA PRO A 40 -1.67 -0.49 13.80
C PRO A 40 -0.67 0.64 14.10
N ASN A 41 0.64 0.39 13.98
CA ASN A 41 1.64 1.44 14.09
C ASN A 41 1.73 2.21 12.76
N ASN A 42 1.05 3.35 12.69
CA ASN A 42 1.00 4.20 11.49
C ASN A 42 2.39 4.60 10.96
N ASN A 43 3.41 4.68 11.82
CA ASN A 43 4.76 5.12 11.46
C ASN A 43 5.73 3.97 11.16
N ASP A 44 5.25 2.72 11.13
CA ASP A 44 6.08 1.56 10.77
C ASP A 44 6.36 1.50 9.26
N ILE A 45 7.33 2.32 8.84
CA ILE A 45 7.79 2.44 7.45
C ILE A 45 8.31 1.13 6.86
N THR A 46 8.67 0.16 7.70
CA THR A 46 9.15 -1.15 7.25
C THR A 46 8.02 -2.04 6.75
N LYS A 47 6.76 -1.73 7.13
CA LYS A 47 5.58 -2.48 6.73
C LYS A 47 4.62 -1.69 5.85
N GLN A 48 4.50 -0.39 6.08
CA GLN A 48 3.50 0.43 5.42
C GLN A 48 3.92 1.86 5.20
N PHE A 49 3.45 2.42 4.10
CA PHE A 49 3.64 3.82 3.74
C PHE A 49 2.67 4.18 2.62
N ARG A 50 2.36 5.47 2.43
CA ARG A 50 1.65 5.96 1.25
C ARG A 50 2.65 6.56 0.28
N LEU A 51 2.35 6.49 -1.02
CA LEU A 51 3.17 7.11 -2.06
C LEU A 51 2.41 8.22 -2.75
N ASN A 52 3.13 9.28 -3.12
CA ASN A 52 2.58 10.41 -3.87
C ASN A 52 2.41 10.08 -5.36
N VAL A 53 1.61 9.03 -5.65
CA VAL A 53 1.27 8.60 -7.01
C VAL A 53 -0.11 9.15 -7.37
N PRO A 54 -0.25 9.97 -8.42
CA PRO A 54 -1.54 10.54 -8.82
C PRO A 54 -2.61 9.46 -8.99
N GLY A 55 -3.76 9.66 -8.32
CA GLY A 55 -4.87 8.71 -8.35
C GLY A 55 -4.74 7.48 -7.43
N TYR A 56 -3.58 7.27 -6.79
CA TYR A 56 -3.35 6.15 -5.85
C TYR A 56 -2.85 6.60 -4.47
N GLN A 57 -2.82 7.89 -4.20
CA GLN A 57 -2.38 8.46 -2.91
C GLN A 57 -3.14 7.89 -1.71
N PHE A 58 -4.32 7.33 -1.90
CA PHE A 58 -5.16 6.76 -0.84
C PHE A 58 -4.83 5.29 -0.49
N LEU A 59 -3.99 4.65 -1.32
CA LEU A 59 -3.55 3.28 -1.09
C LEU A 59 -2.34 3.26 -0.18
N VAL A 60 -2.30 2.25 0.69
CA VAL A 60 -1.15 1.96 1.55
C VAL A 60 -0.28 0.93 0.84
N PHE A 61 0.94 1.31 0.50
CA PHE A 61 1.94 0.44 -0.12
C PHE A 61 2.72 -0.33 0.94
N THR A 62 3.14 -1.54 0.59
CA THR A 62 3.85 -2.46 1.49
C THR A 62 4.98 -3.18 0.76
N PRO A 63 5.93 -3.78 1.50
CA PRO A 63 6.80 -4.82 0.95
C PRO A 63 6.02 -6.05 0.46
N GLU A 64 6.72 -6.93 -0.25
CA GLU A 64 6.21 -8.26 -0.64
C GLU A 64 5.80 -9.08 0.60
N ALA A 65 4.89 -10.04 0.42
CA ALA A 65 4.38 -10.92 1.48
C ALA A 65 3.89 -10.22 2.77
N THR A 66 3.55 -8.93 2.71
CA THR A 66 3.08 -8.17 3.87
C THR A 66 1.55 -8.15 3.91
N GLN A 67 0.98 -8.57 5.04
CA GLN A 67 -0.47 -8.68 5.21
C GLN A 67 -1.13 -7.32 5.56
N CYS A 68 -2.28 -7.03 4.94
CA CYS A 68 -3.10 -5.83 5.16
C CYS A 68 -4.50 -6.17 5.68
N ASN A 69 -4.59 -6.60 6.94
CA ASN A 69 -5.86 -6.90 7.61
C ASN A 69 -6.29 -5.86 8.64
N THR A 70 -5.51 -4.79 8.83
CA THR A 70 -5.84 -3.75 9.80
C THR A 70 -6.68 -2.69 9.10
N LEU A 71 -7.81 -2.28 9.68
CA LEU A 71 -8.57 -1.15 9.15
C LEU A 71 -7.84 0.17 9.39
N CYS A 72 -7.97 1.10 8.46
CA CYS A 72 -7.57 2.49 8.67
C CYS A 72 -8.51 3.20 9.65
N ASP A 73 -8.07 4.33 10.20
CA ASP A 73 -8.82 5.08 11.21
C ASP A 73 -10.12 5.64 10.61
N ASN A 74 -10.10 5.97 9.31
CA ASN A 74 -11.29 6.28 8.51
C ASN A 74 -11.36 5.36 7.28
N PRO A 75 -11.91 4.13 7.40
CA PRO A 75 -11.89 3.14 6.33
C PRO A 75 -12.99 3.38 5.27
N TYR A 76 -13.95 4.27 5.54
CA TYR A 76 -15.06 4.62 4.63
C TYR A 76 -14.89 6.03 4.03
N GLY A 77 -13.74 6.66 4.24
CA GLY A 77 -13.44 7.99 3.69
C GLY A 77 -13.36 7.98 2.16
N ALA A 78 -13.41 9.17 1.56
CA ALA A 78 -13.22 9.33 0.13
C ALA A 78 -11.77 9.71 -0.21
N SER A 79 -11.18 9.04 -1.19
CA SER A 79 -9.89 9.38 -1.81
C SER A 79 -8.83 9.76 -0.75
N PRO A 80 -8.33 11.01 -0.61
CA PRO A 80 -7.20 11.30 0.28
C PRO A 80 -7.49 11.11 1.78
N GLN A 81 -8.76 10.99 2.15
CA GLN A 81 -9.18 10.74 3.54
C GLN A 81 -8.91 9.31 3.99
N LEU A 82 -8.81 8.36 3.06
CA LEU A 82 -8.52 6.96 3.37
C LEU A 82 -7.08 6.83 3.85
N CYS A 83 -6.92 6.20 5.02
CA CYS A 83 -5.62 5.90 5.60
C CYS A 83 -4.74 7.14 5.74
N ALA A 84 -5.37 8.30 6.00
CA ALA A 84 -4.70 9.59 6.12
C ALA A 84 -3.63 9.62 7.22
N GLU A 85 -3.79 8.75 8.22
CA GLU A 85 -2.87 8.57 9.33
C GLU A 85 -1.54 7.89 8.94
N VAL A 86 -1.48 7.19 7.80
CA VAL A 86 -0.24 6.58 7.30
C VAL A 86 0.60 7.65 6.58
N PRO A 87 1.90 7.81 6.90
CA PRO A 87 2.73 8.84 6.29
C PRO A 87 2.88 8.71 4.77
N LEU A 88 2.84 9.86 4.09
CA LEU A 88 3.01 9.99 2.64
C LEU A 88 4.48 10.28 2.30
N TYR A 89 5.01 9.54 1.32
CA TYR A 89 6.36 9.72 0.79
C TYR A 89 6.34 9.99 -0.71
N ASN A 90 7.35 10.69 -1.21
CA ASN A 90 7.49 10.98 -2.65
C ASN A 90 7.98 9.78 -3.46
N GLY A 91 8.44 8.72 -2.81
CA GLY A 91 8.96 7.53 -3.46
C GLY A 91 9.48 6.49 -2.48
N CYS A 92 10.00 5.42 -3.04
CA CYS A 92 10.62 4.30 -2.36
C CYS A 92 11.90 3.93 -3.10
N ALA A 93 12.82 3.28 -2.37
CA ALA A 93 14.02 2.68 -2.94
C ALA A 93 13.73 1.26 -3.42
#